data_AF-A0A1E4CC03-F1
#
_entry.id   AF-A0A1E4CC03-F1
#
_cell.length_a   1.000
_cell.length_b   1.000
_cell.length_c   1.000
_cell.angle_alpha   90.00
_cell.angle_beta   90.00
_cell.angle_gamma   90.00
#
_symmetry.space_group_name_H-M   'P 1'
#
loop_
_entity.id
_entity.type
_entity.pdbx_description
1 polymer ?
#
loop_
_entity_poly.entity_id
_entity_poly.type
_entity_poly.pdbx_seq_one_letter_code
_entity_poly.pdbx_strand_id
1 'polypeptide(L)'
;MTTLVLVRHAKSDWGDPGLDDHDRPLNERGLRDAPVLAERLAGTGIRLEAILSSTALRARTTASFFASAFGLETELDGDLYGAAAATLLRAAAGRGVPAVMVVAHDPGMTALAERLSGGGIGHMPTCAVATFVWSTDDWDVATATDPQEWSLDRP
;
A
#
# COMPACT_ATOMS: atom_id res chain seq x y z
N MET A 1 4.30 16.82 -8.73
CA MET A 1 4.99 15.76 -7.98
C MET A 1 4.01 14.63 -7.81
N THR A 2 4.43 13.42 -8.15
CA THR A 2 3.62 12.20 -8.07
C THR A 2 4.17 11.38 -6.92
N THR A 3 3.29 10.84 -6.08
CA THR A 3 3.67 10.02 -4.92
C THR A 3 2.87 8.73 -4.93
N LEU A 4 3.58 7.61 -4.90
CA LEU A 4 3.00 6.29 -4.69
C LEU A 4 3.40 5.78 -3.32
N VAL A 5 2.41 5.46 -2.49
CA VAL A 5 2.62 4.73 -1.23
C VAL A 5 2.11 3.30 -1.40
N LEU A 6 2.98 2.33 -1.19
CA LEU A 6 2.61 0.91 -1.16
C LEU A 6 2.58 0.43 0.27
N VAL A 7 1.45 -0.15 0.68
CA VAL A 7 1.29 -0.79 1.98
C VAL A 7 0.92 -2.25 1.77
N ARG A 8 1.81 -3.16 2.18
CA ARG A 8 1.39 -4.57 2.31
C ARG A 8 0.48 -4.66 3.53
N HIS A 9 -0.66 -5.35 3.41
CA HIS A 9 -1.56 -5.56 4.54
C HIS A 9 -0.81 -6.06 5.79
N ALA A 10 -1.31 -5.66 6.97
CA ALA A 10 -0.74 -6.06 8.23
C ALA A 10 -0.94 -7.57 8.49
N LYS A 11 -0.28 -8.08 9.52
CA LYS A 11 -0.24 -9.52 9.78
C LYS A 11 -1.65 -10.06 10.01
N SER A 12 -2.06 -11.01 9.17
CA SER A 12 -3.36 -11.69 9.28
C SER A 12 -3.32 -12.91 10.19
N ASP A 13 -4.50 -13.27 10.69
CA ASP A 13 -4.75 -14.45 11.49
C ASP A 13 -4.98 -15.69 10.59
N TRP A 14 -4.57 -16.85 11.10
CA TRP A 14 -4.81 -18.18 10.51
C TRP A 14 -5.55 -19.10 11.50
N GLY A 15 -6.00 -18.58 12.65
CA GLY A 15 -6.53 -19.36 13.77
C GLY A 15 -7.85 -20.09 13.53
N ASP A 16 -8.60 -19.73 12.49
CA ASP A 16 -9.84 -20.41 12.11
C ASP A 16 -9.70 -21.08 10.73
N PRO A 17 -9.59 -22.43 10.68
CA PRO A 17 -9.46 -23.17 9.43
C PRO A 17 -10.75 -23.21 8.60
N GLY A 18 -11.89 -22.75 9.15
CA GLY A 18 -13.18 -22.67 8.43
C GLY A 18 -13.43 -21.34 7.74
N LEU A 19 -12.58 -20.32 7.93
CA LEU A 19 -12.72 -19.02 7.28
C LEU A 19 -12.21 -19.03 5.84
N ASP A 20 -13.00 -18.45 4.93
CA ASP A 20 -12.55 -18.12 3.59
C ASP A 20 -11.35 -17.17 3.64
N ASP A 21 -10.35 -17.35 2.75
CA ASP A 21 -9.12 -16.55 2.81
C ASP A 21 -9.40 -15.04 2.77
N HIS A 22 -10.41 -14.65 1.98
CA HIS A 22 -10.80 -13.26 1.80
C HIS A 22 -11.31 -12.60 3.10
N ASP A 23 -11.94 -13.38 3.97
CA ASP A 23 -12.53 -12.95 5.24
C ASP A 23 -11.56 -13.06 6.43
N ARG A 24 -10.31 -13.46 6.20
CA ARG A 24 -9.33 -13.59 7.28
C ARG A 24 -9.02 -12.23 7.92
N PRO A 25 -9.18 -12.09 9.24
CA PRO A 25 -8.91 -10.84 9.94
C PRO A 25 -7.41 -10.61 10.17
N LEU A 26 -7.08 -9.42 10.67
CA LEU A 26 -5.77 -9.16 11.26
C LEU A 26 -5.61 -9.92 12.58
N ASN A 27 -4.39 -10.37 12.89
CA ASN A 27 -4.08 -10.89 14.22
C ASN A 27 -3.67 -9.74 15.17
N GLU A 28 -3.43 -10.05 16.44
CA GLU A 28 -3.05 -9.04 17.44
C GLU A 28 -1.82 -8.23 17.04
N ARG A 29 -0.83 -8.85 16.38
CA ARG A 29 0.35 -8.13 15.88
C ARG A 29 -0.05 -7.14 14.79
N GLY A 30 -0.88 -7.57 13.82
CA GLY A 30 -1.35 -6.70 12.75
C GLY A 30 -2.14 -5.50 13.28
N LEU A 31 -2.97 -5.71 14.30
CA LEU A 31 -3.75 -4.65 14.96
C LEU A 31 -2.88 -3.68 15.77
N ARG A 32 -1.69 -4.09 16.21
CA ARG A 32 -0.71 -3.20 16.86
C ARG A 32 0.15 -2.45 15.85
N ASP A 33 0.63 -3.13 14.82
CA ASP A 33 1.61 -2.58 13.86
C ASP A 33 0.96 -1.54 12.93
N ALA A 34 -0.24 -1.81 12.41
CA ALA A 34 -0.92 -0.95 11.44
C ALA A 34 -1.16 0.50 11.89
N PRO A 35 -1.73 0.77 13.08
CA PRO A 35 -1.91 2.15 13.54
C PRO A 35 -0.58 2.89 13.77
N VAL A 36 0.46 2.20 14.25
CA VAL A 36 1.78 2.82 14.46
C VAL A 36 2.39 3.29 13.13
N LEU A 37 2.32 2.46 12.09
CA LEU A 37 2.86 2.80 10.77
C LEU A 37 2.02 3.87 10.08
N ALA A 38 0.70 3.86 10.28
CA ALA A 38 -0.20 4.90 9.78
C ALA A 38 0.17 6.29 10.35
N GLU A 39 0.32 6.39 11.67
CA GLU A 39 0.70 7.64 12.34
C GLU A 39 2.11 8.11 11.95
N ARG A 40 3.08 7.19 11.86
CA ARG A 40 4.44 7.52 11.37
C ARG A 40 4.40 8.10 9.98
N LEU A 41 3.67 7.47 9.05
CA LEU A 41 3.56 7.95 7.68
C LEU A 41 2.86 9.32 7.63
N ALA A 42 1.77 9.52 8.37
CA ALA A 42 1.09 10.82 8.45
C ALA A 42 2.02 11.93 9.00
N GLY A 43 2.89 11.58 9.94
CA GLY A 43 3.91 12.47 10.51
C GLY A 43 5.04 12.88 9.55
N THR A 44 5.21 12.20 8.40
CA THR A 44 6.25 12.56 7.41
C THR A 44 5.95 13.85 6.63
N GLY A 45 4.71 14.33 6.68
CA GLY A 45 4.26 15.48 5.89
C GLY A 45 3.71 15.12 4.51
N ILE A 46 3.71 13.84 4.12
CA ILE A 46 3.02 13.37 2.91
C ILE A 46 1.54 13.79 2.95
N ARG A 47 1.01 14.17 1.80
CA ARG A 47 -0.40 14.55 1.59
C ARG A 47 -0.99 13.60 0.58
N LEU A 48 -1.65 12.56 1.06
CA LEU A 48 -2.40 11.63 0.20
C LEU A 48 -3.70 12.27 -0.27
N GLU A 49 -4.13 11.89 -1.46
CA GLU A 49 -5.41 12.30 -2.05
C GLU A 49 -6.35 11.11 -2.27
N ALA A 50 -5.80 9.89 -2.37
CA ALA A 50 -6.58 8.67 -2.46
C ALA A 50 -5.90 7.51 -1.72
N ILE A 51 -6.73 6.61 -1.16
CA ILE A 51 -6.32 5.34 -0.58
C ILE A 51 -7.13 4.24 -1.26
N LEU A 52 -6.45 3.40 -2.03
CA LEU A 52 -7.02 2.23 -2.69
C LEU A 52 -6.71 0.99 -1.86
N SER A 53 -7.68 0.09 -1.68
CA SER A 53 -7.47 -1.14 -0.92
C SER A 53 -8.10 -2.35 -1.60
N SER A 54 -7.39 -3.48 -1.55
CA SER A 54 -7.98 -4.79 -1.82
C SER A 54 -9.20 -5.02 -0.94
N THR A 55 -10.21 -5.68 -1.50
CA THR A 55 -11.46 -6.01 -0.80
C THR A 55 -11.29 -7.02 0.34
N ALA A 56 -10.16 -7.73 0.45
CA ALA A 56 -9.93 -8.68 1.53
C ALA A 56 -9.95 -8.02 2.91
N LEU A 57 -10.54 -8.67 3.91
CA LEU A 57 -10.75 -8.10 5.23
C LEU A 57 -9.46 -7.56 5.86
N ARG A 58 -8.37 -8.35 5.84
CA ARG A 58 -7.04 -7.91 6.32
C ARG A 58 -6.52 -6.64 5.63
N ALA A 59 -6.76 -6.47 4.33
CA ALA A 59 -6.30 -5.31 3.57
C ALA A 59 -7.15 -4.08 3.90
N ARG A 60 -8.48 -4.25 3.94
CA ARG A 60 -9.44 -3.22 4.36
C ARG A 60 -9.20 -2.71 5.77
N THR A 61 -9.03 -3.62 6.73
CA THR A 61 -8.75 -3.26 8.12
C THR A 61 -7.39 -2.58 8.25
N THR A 62 -6.39 -2.97 7.46
CA THR A 62 -5.11 -2.25 7.41
C THR A 62 -5.34 -0.83 6.88
N ALA A 63 -6.02 -0.70 5.74
CA ALA A 63 -6.29 0.59 5.09
C ALA A 63 -7.08 1.54 5.99
N SER A 64 -8.03 1.04 6.79
CA SER A 64 -8.82 1.90 7.70
C SER A 64 -7.97 2.65 8.73
N PHE A 65 -6.84 2.08 9.17
CA PHE A 65 -5.93 2.79 10.07
C PHE A 65 -5.24 3.97 9.36
N PHE A 66 -4.80 3.76 8.11
CA PHE A 66 -4.22 4.84 7.29
C PHE A 66 -5.27 5.88 6.91
N ALA A 67 -6.47 5.44 6.51
CA ALA A 67 -7.61 6.31 6.22
C ALA A 67 -7.92 7.24 7.41
N SER A 68 -7.98 6.70 8.63
CA SER A 68 -8.16 7.49 9.85
C SER A 68 -7.02 8.49 10.08
N ALA A 69 -5.77 8.08 9.91
CA ALA A 69 -4.60 8.96 10.13
C ALA A 69 -4.51 10.10 9.11
N PHE A 70 -4.97 9.86 7.87
CA PHE A 70 -4.95 10.86 6.78
C PHE A 70 -6.26 11.64 6.63
N GLY A 71 -7.33 11.26 7.34
CA GLY A 71 -8.65 11.89 7.20
C GLY A 71 -9.29 11.64 5.82
N LEU A 72 -9.04 10.47 5.25
CA LEU A 72 -9.55 10.06 3.93
C LEU A 72 -10.45 8.84 4.05
N GLU A 73 -11.26 8.59 3.03
CA GLU A 73 -11.99 7.33 2.88
C GLU A 73 -11.18 6.31 2.08
N THR A 74 -11.46 5.02 2.29
CA THR A 74 -10.84 3.94 1.52
C THR A 74 -11.71 3.59 0.32
N GLU A 75 -11.12 3.62 -0.88
CA GLU A 75 -11.73 3.13 -2.11
C GLU A 75 -11.39 1.64 -2.27
N LEU A 76 -12.42 0.79 -2.35
CA LEU A 76 -12.23 -0.66 -2.45
C LEU A 76 -12.17 -1.11 -3.90
N ASP A 77 -11.16 -1.89 -4.23
CA ASP A 77 -10.95 -2.46 -5.56
C ASP A 77 -10.66 -3.96 -5.45
N GLY A 78 -11.51 -4.77 -6.08
CA GLY A 78 -11.38 -6.22 -6.10
C GLY A 78 -10.16 -6.70 -6.91
N ASP A 79 -9.73 -5.92 -7.91
CA ASP A 79 -8.60 -6.27 -8.77
C ASP A 79 -7.26 -6.18 -8.03
N LEU A 80 -7.23 -5.55 -6.84
CA LEU A 80 -6.06 -5.48 -5.97
C LEU A 80 -5.83 -6.77 -5.16
N TYR A 81 -6.79 -7.68 -5.10
CA TYR A 81 -6.64 -8.96 -4.41
C TYR A 81 -5.71 -9.91 -5.19
N GLY A 82 -4.53 -10.18 -4.65
CA GLY A 82 -3.51 -11.00 -5.33
C GLY A 82 -2.93 -10.37 -6.60
N ALA A 83 -3.09 -9.06 -6.77
CA ALA A 83 -2.67 -8.33 -7.96
C ALA A 83 -1.17 -8.45 -8.25
N ALA A 84 -0.83 -8.52 -9.53
CA ALA A 84 0.55 -8.34 -9.99
C ALA A 84 0.98 -6.87 -9.92
N ALA A 85 2.30 -6.63 -9.89
CA ALA A 85 2.90 -5.29 -9.82
C ALA A 85 2.33 -4.30 -10.86
N ALA A 86 2.09 -4.74 -12.10
CA ALA A 86 1.53 -3.90 -13.15
C ALA A 86 0.07 -3.47 -12.87
N THR A 87 -0.73 -4.33 -12.23
CA THR A 87 -2.11 -3.98 -11.84
C THR A 87 -2.12 -2.99 -10.69
N LEU A 88 -1.25 -3.17 -9.68
CA LEU A 88 -1.11 -2.23 -8.57
C LEU A 88 -0.73 -0.82 -9.07
N LEU A 89 0.27 -0.72 -9.97
CA LEU A 89 0.71 0.57 -10.51
C LEU A 89 -0.37 1.20 -11.39
N ARG A 90 -1.05 0.40 -12.22
CA ARG A 90 -2.14 0.88 -13.08
C ARG A 90 -3.33 1.40 -12.27
N ALA A 91 -3.68 0.75 -11.16
CA ALA A 91 -4.74 1.20 -10.28
C ALA A 91 -4.39 2.57 -9.67
N ALA A 92 -3.15 2.74 -9.19
CA ALA A 92 -2.69 4.03 -8.67
C ALA A 92 -2.73 5.14 -9.73
N ALA A 93 -2.14 4.89 -10.90
CA ALA A 93 -2.11 5.85 -12.00
C ALA A 93 -3.52 6.19 -12.52
N GLY A 94 -4.37 5.18 -12.68
CA GLY A 94 -5.73 5.31 -13.18
C GLY A 94 -6.66 6.12 -12.27
N ARG A 95 -6.27 6.32 -11.00
CA ARG A 95 -7.05 7.16 -10.08
C ARG A 95 -7.01 8.64 -10.46
N GLY A 96 -5.98 9.09 -11.17
CA GLY A 96 -5.88 10.45 -11.71
C GLY A 96 -5.62 11.54 -10.66
N VAL A 97 -5.01 11.20 -9.52
CA VAL A 97 -4.57 12.17 -8.50
C VAL A 97 -3.07 12.04 -8.22
N PRO A 98 -2.37 13.13 -7.89
CA PRO A 98 -0.92 13.13 -7.69
C PRO A 98 -0.39 12.18 -6.61
N ALA A 99 -1.11 11.99 -5.49
CA ALA A 99 -0.63 11.19 -4.37
C ALA A 99 -1.61 10.06 -4.00
N VAL A 100 -1.21 8.82 -4.26
CA VAL A 100 -2.05 7.63 -4.07
C VAL A 100 -1.38 6.62 -3.16
N MET A 101 -2.14 6.09 -2.20
CA MET A 101 -1.78 4.90 -1.45
C MET A 101 -2.49 3.68 -2.00
N VAL A 102 -1.79 2.55 -2.08
CA VAL A 102 -2.35 1.24 -2.42
C VAL A 102 -2.09 0.28 -1.28
N VAL A 103 -3.13 -0.39 -0.77
CA VAL A 103 -3.07 -1.40 0.29
C VAL A 103 -3.47 -2.76 -0.26
N ALA A 104 -2.52 -3.70 -0.36
CA ALA A 104 -2.73 -4.99 -1.03
C ALA A 104 -1.78 -6.09 -0.52
N HIS A 105 -1.47 -7.06 -1.38
CA HIS A 105 -0.88 -8.35 -1.00
C HIS A 105 0.47 -8.61 -1.69
N ASP A 106 1.26 -9.48 -1.07
CA ASP A 106 2.35 -10.15 -1.78
C ASP A 106 1.81 -11.27 -2.68
N PRO A 107 2.54 -11.64 -3.75
CA PRO A 107 3.90 -11.17 -4.11
C PRO A 107 3.94 -9.83 -4.87
N GLY A 108 2.80 -9.31 -5.34
CA GLY A 108 2.75 -8.10 -6.17
C GLY A 108 3.37 -6.86 -5.52
N MET A 109 3.17 -6.70 -4.21
CA MET A 109 3.75 -5.61 -3.42
C MET A 109 5.27 -5.62 -3.45
N THR A 110 5.89 -6.75 -3.08
CA THR A 110 7.35 -6.91 -3.14
C THR A 110 7.86 -6.69 -4.56
N ALA A 111 7.24 -7.31 -5.57
CA ALA A 111 7.69 -7.18 -6.95
C ALA A 111 7.64 -5.74 -7.47
N LEU A 112 6.60 -4.98 -7.12
CA LEU A 112 6.50 -3.57 -7.52
C LEU A 112 7.53 -2.70 -6.79
N ALA A 113 7.67 -2.89 -5.47
CA ALA A 113 8.61 -2.13 -4.67
C ALA A 113 10.07 -2.38 -5.11
N GLU A 114 10.44 -3.63 -5.39
CA GLU A 114 11.75 -4.00 -5.90
C GLU A 114 12.03 -3.33 -7.24
N ARG A 115 11.07 -3.39 -8.16
CA ARG A 115 11.20 -2.74 -9.48
C ARG A 115 11.41 -1.25 -9.38
N LEU A 116 10.57 -0.55 -8.62
CA LEU A 116 10.61 0.92 -8.50
C LEU A 116 11.81 1.43 -7.72
N SER A 117 12.39 0.61 -6.84
CA SER A 117 13.59 0.98 -6.07
C SER A 117 14.90 0.58 -6.76
N GLY A 118 14.85 0.06 -7.99
CA GLY A 118 16.05 -0.46 -8.68
C GLY A 118 16.72 -1.62 -7.92
N GLY A 119 15.93 -2.44 -7.21
CA GLY A 119 16.40 -3.55 -6.37
C GLY A 119 16.72 -3.17 -4.91
N GLY A 120 16.55 -1.91 -4.51
CA GLY A 120 16.80 -1.47 -3.13
C GLY A 120 15.85 -2.06 -2.08
N ILE A 121 14.63 -2.41 -2.49
CA ILE A 121 13.61 -3.06 -1.66
C ILE A 121 13.39 -4.50 -2.14
N GLY A 122 14.11 -5.45 -1.57
CA GLY A 122 13.98 -6.87 -1.95
C GLY A 122 12.81 -7.61 -1.30
N HIS A 123 12.13 -7.02 -0.30
CA HIS A 123 10.99 -7.65 0.37
C HIS A 123 10.13 -6.63 1.13
N MET A 124 8.81 -6.76 0.98
CA MET A 124 7.80 -6.03 1.74
C MET A 124 7.23 -6.94 2.84
N PRO A 125 7.74 -6.92 4.10
CA PRO A 125 7.08 -7.66 5.18
C PRO A 125 5.67 -7.15 5.45
N THR A 126 4.85 -7.91 6.17
CA THR A 126 3.49 -7.47 6.53
C THR A 126 3.52 -6.10 7.21
N CYS A 127 2.61 -5.21 6.82
CA CYS A 127 2.53 -3.82 7.28
C CYS A 127 3.69 -2.90 6.83
N ALA A 128 4.60 -3.37 5.98
CA ALA A 128 5.62 -2.48 5.41
C ALA A 128 5.01 -1.38 4.54
N VAL A 129 5.60 -0.20 4.61
CA VAL A 129 5.19 1.00 3.88
C VAL A 129 6.35 1.46 3.02
N ALA A 130 6.21 1.38 1.69
CA ALA A 130 7.18 1.93 0.75
C ALA A 130 6.63 3.19 0.10
N THR A 131 7.42 4.25 0.05
CA THR A 131 7.05 5.51 -0.63
C THR A 131 7.97 5.71 -1.82
N PHE A 132 7.40 6.13 -2.95
CA PHE A 132 8.11 6.49 -4.18
C PHE A 132 7.66 7.86 -4.64
N VAL A 133 8.60 8.73 -4.99
CA VAL A 133 8.33 10.12 -5.36
C VAL A 133 8.93 10.43 -6.72
N TRP A 134 8.10 11.03 -7.58
CA TRP A 134 8.52 11.59 -8.86
C TRP A 134 8.38 13.12 -8.88
N SER A 135 9.29 13.79 -9.59
CA SER A 135 9.29 15.26 -9.74
C SER A 135 8.21 15.79 -10.70
N THR A 136 7.63 14.91 -11.54
CA THR A 136 6.46 15.20 -12.38
C THR A 136 5.15 15.03 -11.61
N ASP A 137 4.05 15.67 -12.03
CA ASP A 137 2.67 15.40 -11.60
C ASP A 137 1.88 14.52 -12.59
N ASP A 138 2.54 14.05 -13.65
CA ASP A 138 1.96 13.21 -14.70
C ASP A 138 2.32 11.75 -14.45
N TRP A 139 1.29 10.90 -14.29
CA TRP A 139 1.47 9.46 -14.12
C TRP A 139 2.02 8.76 -15.36
N ASP A 140 1.77 9.25 -16.57
CA ASP A 140 2.34 8.67 -17.78
C ASP A 140 3.85 8.87 -17.82
N VAL A 141 4.33 10.03 -17.36
CA VAL A 141 5.76 10.31 -17.20
C VAL A 141 6.35 9.56 -16.01
N ALA A 142 5.66 9.52 -14.86
CA ALA A 142 6.13 8.85 -13.66
C ALA A 142 6.28 7.35 -13.88
N THR A 143 5.31 6.70 -14.53
CA THR A 143 5.36 5.25 -14.77
C THR A 143 6.36 4.82 -15.85
N ALA A 144 6.88 5.78 -16.64
CA ALA A 144 7.91 5.57 -17.65
C ALA A 144 9.35 5.81 -17.15
N THR A 145 9.52 6.29 -15.90
CA THR A 145 10.82 6.67 -15.34
C THR A 145 11.01 6.11 -13.93
N ASP A 146 12.25 5.98 -13.49
CA ASP A 146 12.54 5.63 -12.10
C ASP A 146 12.19 6.80 -11.17
N PRO A 147 11.63 6.53 -9.97
CA PRO A 147 11.38 7.55 -8.97
C PRO A 147 12.69 8.21 -8.53
N GLN A 148 12.65 9.51 -8.26
CA GLN A 148 13.83 10.25 -7.79
C GLN A 148 14.17 9.90 -6.34
N GLU A 149 13.15 9.59 -5.53
CA GLU A 149 13.32 9.21 -4.14
C GLU A 149 12.43 8.02 -3.81
N TRP A 150 12.94 7.15 -2.93
CA TRP A 150 12.14 6.10 -2.32
C TRP A 150 12.55 5.86 -0.87
N SER A 151 11.62 5.36 -0.08
CA SER A 151 11.85 4.97 1.31
C SER A 151 11.06 3.72 1.67
N LEU A 152 11.44 3.08 2.77
CA LEU A 152 10.77 1.90 3.30
C LEU A 152 10.74 1.94 4.83
N ASP A 153 9.54 1.98 5.40
CA ASP A 153 9.29 1.81 6.83
C ASP A 153 8.69 0.42 7.11
N ARG A 154 8.99 -0.12 8.28
CA ARG A 154 8.61 -1.47 8.70
C ARG A 154 8.23 -1.45 10.20
N PRO A 155 7.35 -2.37 10.65
CA PRO A 155 7.04 -2.55 12.08
C PRO A 155 8.27 -2.86 12.93
#